data_AF-A0A7V8YEJ6-F1
#
_entry.id   AF-A0A7V8YEJ6-F1
#
_cell.length_a   1.000
_cell.length_b   1.000
_cell.length_c   1.000
_cell.angle_alpha   90.00
_cell.angle_beta   90.00
_cell.angle_gamma   90.00
#
_symmetry.space_group_name_H-M   'P 1'
#
loop_
_entity.id
_entity.type
_entity.pdbx_description
1 polymer ?
#
loop_
_entity_poly.entity_id
_entity_poly.type
_entity_poly.pdbx_seq_one_letter_code
_entity_poly.pdbx_strand_id
1 'polypeptide(L)'
;MLEVQSQDLLRRPLAQIEPPNVLDLIALHELPESPKALKNALAAFVQRVSGEIVDIPGGKPWLDFLEEFAVINGKHVPETFRACIAREAERGEARAPERTRAVVAHWALEEPLPFLLGAANTRFVTVHHPPPASSPNASSPRERAPRAERAAAAPKPKAATTDDSERRQWITDMVLERVAEAPEAGLSEPVLLAGVKHRAKDLFPTLVPADVLSVLRELKAAGRIRGSAGRWASIRRW
;
A
#
# COMPACT_ATOMS: atom_id res chain seq x y z
N MET A 1 -3.23 -16.60 -9.34
CA MET A 1 -2.64 -15.75 -10.40
C MET A 1 -3.41 -14.44 -10.40
N LEU A 2 -2.73 -13.31 -10.66
CA LEU A 2 -3.15 -11.89 -10.57
C LEU A 2 -2.61 -11.12 -9.35
N GLU A 3 -1.33 -10.78 -9.48
CA GLU A 3 -0.77 -9.55 -8.94
C GLU A 3 -1.63 -8.38 -9.45
N VAL A 4 -2.43 -7.73 -8.60
CA VAL A 4 -2.86 -6.36 -8.89
C VAL A 4 -1.64 -5.50 -8.64
N GLN A 5 -0.86 -5.29 -9.69
CA GLN A 5 0.33 -4.43 -9.70
C GLN A 5 -0.16 -2.99 -9.55
N SER A 6 0.65 -2.09 -8.97
CA SER A 6 0.39 -0.65 -8.98
C SER A 6 0.03 -0.12 -10.38
N GLN A 7 0.45 -0.80 -11.45
CA GLN A 7 0.04 -0.53 -12.84
C GLN A 7 -1.47 -0.68 -13.11
N ASP A 8 -2.18 -1.57 -12.42
CA ASP A 8 -3.61 -1.77 -12.62
C ASP A 8 -4.42 -0.65 -11.99
N LEU A 9 -4.00 -0.15 -10.82
CA LEU A 9 -4.59 1.02 -10.19
C LEU A 9 -4.40 2.28 -11.04
N LEU A 10 -3.24 2.44 -11.68
CA LEU A 10 -2.96 3.58 -12.57
C LEU A 10 -3.90 3.63 -13.80
N ARG A 11 -4.53 2.52 -14.16
CA ARG A 11 -5.48 2.43 -15.29
C ARG A 11 -6.95 2.55 -14.88
N ARG A 12 -7.27 2.49 -13.58
CA ARG A 12 -8.66 2.54 -13.11
C ARG A 12 -9.21 3.97 -13.08
N PRO A 13 -10.49 4.18 -13.43
CA PRO A 13 -11.16 5.46 -13.22
C PRO A 13 -11.07 5.93 -11.77
N LEU A 14 -11.04 7.23 -11.54
CA LEU A 14 -10.95 7.87 -10.22
C LEU A 14 -12.02 7.33 -9.26
N ALA A 15 -13.27 7.22 -9.74
CA ALA A 15 -14.40 6.70 -8.96
C ALA A 15 -14.26 5.23 -8.52
N GLN A 16 -13.27 4.50 -9.05
CA GLN A 16 -12.99 3.09 -8.69
C GLN A 16 -11.73 2.94 -7.84
N ILE A 17 -11.13 4.05 -7.40
CA ILE A 17 -9.94 4.09 -6.58
C ILE A 17 -10.29 4.82 -5.29
N GLU A 18 -10.03 4.19 -4.16
CA GLU A 18 -10.21 4.81 -2.85
C GLU A 18 -9.42 6.12 -2.74
N PRO A 19 -10.01 7.19 -2.17
CA PRO A 19 -9.37 8.50 -2.05
C PRO A 19 -7.93 8.48 -1.50
N PRO A 20 -7.59 7.72 -0.43
CA PRO A 20 -6.21 7.66 0.06
C PRO A 20 -5.22 7.08 -0.97
N ASN A 21 -5.64 6.09 -1.78
CA ASN A 21 -4.78 5.50 -2.79
C ASN A 21 -4.54 6.46 -3.97
N VAL A 22 -5.51 7.31 -4.30
CA VAL A 22 -5.33 8.38 -5.30
C VAL A 22 -4.26 9.35 -4.81
N LEU A 23 -4.36 9.78 -3.54
CA LEU A 23 -3.42 10.70 -2.94
C LEU A 23 -2.01 10.09 -2.86
N ASP A 24 -1.87 8.82 -2.47
CA ASP A 24 -0.59 8.12 -2.44
C ASP A 24 0.08 8.04 -3.83
N LEU A 25 -0.70 7.79 -4.89
CA LEU A 25 -0.18 7.74 -6.26
C LEU A 25 0.26 9.12 -6.76
N ILE A 26 -0.45 10.18 -6.37
CA ILE A 26 -0.05 11.56 -6.69
C ILE A 26 1.20 11.95 -5.87
N ALA A 27 1.25 11.60 -4.58
CA ALA A 27 2.44 11.82 -3.74
C ALA A 27 3.68 11.12 -4.31
N LEU A 28 3.51 9.88 -4.80
CA LEU A 28 4.58 9.13 -5.44
C LEU A 28 5.06 9.79 -6.76
N HIS A 29 4.19 10.50 -7.47
CA HIS A 29 4.57 11.28 -8.65
C HIS A 29 5.44 12.50 -8.30
N GLU A 30 5.15 13.17 -7.18
CA GLU A 30 5.89 14.35 -6.73
C GLU A 30 7.32 14.04 -6.29
N LEU A 31 7.62 12.78 -5.96
CA LEU A 31 8.96 12.38 -5.56
C LEU A 31 9.95 12.42 -6.73
N PRO A 32 11.08 13.15 -6.59
CA PRO A 32 12.16 13.13 -7.57
C PRO A 32 12.76 11.74 -7.78
N GLU A 33 12.79 10.92 -6.73
CA GLU A 33 13.37 9.58 -6.68
C GLU A 33 12.41 8.47 -7.13
N SER A 34 11.23 8.83 -7.65
CA SER A 34 10.26 7.86 -8.16
C SER A 34 10.88 6.93 -9.22
N PRO A 35 10.60 5.60 -9.17
CA PRO A 35 11.20 4.65 -10.10
C PRO A 35 10.97 5.08 -11.56
N LYS A 36 12.04 5.18 -12.36
CA LYS A 36 11.97 5.63 -13.76
C LYS A 36 10.92 4.87 -14.59
N ALA A 37 10.74 3.59 -14.31
CA ALA A 37 9.76 2.74 -14.98
C ALA A 37 8.30 3.14 -14.70
N LEU A 38 8.02 3.80 -13.58
CA LEU A 38 6.67 4.23 -13.17
C LEU A 38 6.42 5.72 -13.46
N LYS A 39 7.46 6.53 -13.62
CA LYS A 39 7.33 8.00 -13.74
C LYS A 39 6.38 8.43 -14.86
N ASN A 40 6.46 7.80 -16.03
CA ASN A 40 5.58 8.11 -17.16
C ASN A 40 4.12 7.69 -16.88
N ALA A 41 3.92 6.53 -16.24
CA ALA A 41 2.59 6.04 -15.92
C ALA A 41 1.92 6.87 -14.81
N LEU A 42 2.70 7.32 -13.83
CA LEU A 42 2.27 8.24 -12.79
C LEU A 42 1.91 9.61 -13.36
N ALA A 43 2.75 10.16 -14.26
CA ALA A 43 2.43 11.42 -14.93
C ALA A 43 1.13 11.33 -15.73
N ALA A 44 0.94 10.25 -16.50
CA ALA A 44 -0.29 10.00 -17.23
C ALA A 44 -1.51 9.84 -16.29
N PHE A 45 -1.32 9.17 -15.15
CA PHE A 45 -2.34 9.06 -14.12
C PHE A 45 -2.75 10.41 -13.54
N VAL A 46 -1.78 11.27 -13.16
CA VAL A 46 -2.07 12.60 -12.61
C VAL A 46 -2.82 13.47 -13.63
N GLN A 47 -2.42 13.44 -14.90
CA GLN A 47 -3.12 14.16 -15.96
C GLN A 47 -4.56 13.66 -16.13
N ARG A 48 -4.76 12.34 -16.15
CA ARG A 48 -6.09 11.74 -16.25
C ARG A 48 -6.97 12.10 -15.06
N VAL A 49 -6.47 11.94 -13.83
CA VAL A 49 -7.21 12.29 -12.61
C VAL A 49 -7.60 13.77 -12.62
N SER A 50 -6.70 14.65 -13.04
CA SER A 50 -7.00 16.08 -13.17
C SER A 50 -8.13 16.34 -14.17
N GLY A 51 -8.16 15.61 -15.30
CA GLY A 51 -9.25 15.67 -16.27
C GLY A 51 -10.57 15.13 -15.69
N GLU A 52 -10.53 14.00 -15.00
CA GLU A 52 -11.72 13.40 -14.40
C GLU A 52 -12.32 14.30 -13.32
N ILE A 53 -11.50 14.98 -12.50
CA ILE A 53 -11.96 15.99 -11.53
C ILE A 53 -12.68 17.15 -12.23
N VAL A 54 -12.12 17.62 -13.34
CA VAL A 54 -12.73 18.68 -14.17
C VAL A 54 -14.08 18.24 -14.73
N ASP A 55 -14.22 16.96 -15.09
CA ASP A 55 -15.42 16.39 -15.68
C ASP A 55 -16.52 16.07 -14.66
N ILE A 56 -16.22 16.09 -13.35
CA ILE A 56 -17.25 15.93 -12.30
C ILE A 56 -18.28 17.05 -12.47
N PRO A 57 -19.59 16.77 -12.54
CA PRO A 57 -20.60 17.82 -12.60
C PRO A 57 -20.64 18.64 -11.31
N GLY A 58 -20.92 19.95 -11.43
CA GLY A 58 -21.17 20.81 -10.27
C GLY A 58 -22.41 20.39 -9.46
N GLY A 59 -22.60 21.01 -8.30
CA GLY A 59 -23.69 20.67 -7.38
C GLY A 59 -23.39 19.43 -6.55
N LYS A 60 -24.38 18.55 -6.37
CA LYS A 60 -24.27 17.41 -5.44
C LYS A 60 -23.09 16.47 -5.72
N PRO A 61 -22.82 16.02 -6.96
CA PRO A 61 -21.70 15.11 -7.22
C PRO A 61 -20.34 15.69 -6.83
N TRP A 62 -20.16 17.00 -7.04
CA TRP A 62 -18.96 17.71 -6.62
C TRP A 62 -18.85 17.83 -5.09
N LEU A 63 -19.96 18.07 -4.40
CA LEU A 63 -19.96 18.17 -2.94
C LEU A 63 -19.68 16.81 -2.29
N ASP A 64 -20.29 15.74 -2.79
CA ASP A 64 -20.06 14.37 -2.31
C ASP A 64 -18.57 14.02 -2.49
N PHE A 65 -17.99 14.33 -3.66
CA PHE A 65 -16.57 14.18 -3.93
C PHE A 65 -15.69 14.97 -2.94
N LEU A 66 -16.00 16.25 -2.68
CA LEU A 66 -15.23 17.05 -1.73
C LEU A 66 -15.32 16.49 -0.30
N GLU A 67 -16.49 16.00 0.13
CA GLU A 67 -16.68 15.42 1.45
C GLU A 67 -15.84 14.15 1.65
N GLU A 68 -15.75 13.29 0.64
CA GLU A 68 -14.90 12.09 0.66
C GLU A 68 -13.41 12.40 0.86
N PHE A 69 -12.92 13.50 0.31
CA PHE A 69 -11.52 13.91 0.47
C PHE A 69 -11.30 14.82 1.70
N ALA A 70 -12.32 15.53 2.16
CA ALA A 70 -12.22 16.44 3.31
C ALA A 70 -11.98 15.70 4.65
N VAL A 71 -12.37 14.43 4.75
CA VAL A 71 -12.10 13.60 5.95
C VAL A 71 -10.63 13.18 6.06
N ILE A 72 -9.83 13.35 5.00
CA ILE A 72 -8.43 12.95 4.97
C ILE A 72 -7.59 14.06 5.61
N ASN A 73 -6.71 13.64 6.54
CA ASN A 73 -5.77 14.55 7.18
C ASN A 73 -4.90 15.28 6.14
N GLY A 74 -4.78 16.60 6.30
CA GLY A 74 -4.10 17.49 5.35
C GLY A 74 -2.68 17.03 5.03
N LYS A 75 -1.93 16.51 6.00
CA LYS A 75 -0.55 15.99 5.81
C LYS A 75 -0.43 14.91 4.74
N HIS A 76 -1.51 14.20 4.42
CA HIS A 76 -1.53 13.15 3.39
C HIS A 76 -2.02 13.63 2.03
N VAL A 77 -2.39 14.91 1.91
CA VAL A 77 -2.89 15.49 0.65
C VAL A 77 -1.71 16.15 -0.09
N PRO A 78 -1.30 15.61 -1.26
CA PRO A 78 -0.16 16.10 -2.02
C PRO A 78 -0.42 17.48 -2.60
N GLU A 79 0.65 18.24 -2.84
CA GLU A 79 0.57 19.64 -3.25
C GLU A 79 -0.09 19.81 -4.62
N THR A 80 0.17 18.88 -5.54
CA THR A 80 -0.44 18.82 -6.87
C THR A 80 -1.95 18.62 -6.78
N PHE A 81 -2.43 17.76 -5.86
CA PHE A 81 -3.86 17.56 -5.67
C PHE A 81 -4.51 18.80 -5.06
N ARG A 82 -3.88 19.41 -4.04
CA ARG A 82 -4.35 20.68 -3.46
C ARG A 82 -4.48 21.76 -4.52
N ALA A 83 -3.48 21.91 -5.38
CA ALA A 83 -3.49 22.87 -6.48
C ALA A 83 -4.58 22.57 -7.53
N CYS A 84 -4.86 21.29 -7.80
CA CYS A 84 -5.94 20.88 -8.69
C CYS A 84 -7.31 21.31 -8.13
N ILE A 85 -7.60 21.00 -6.86
CA ILE A 85 -8.85 21.38 -6.20
C ILE A 85 -8.98 22.90 -6.06
N ALA A 86 -7.88 23.60 -5.75
CA ALA A 86 -7.87 25.07 -5.65
C ALA A 86 -8.28 25.75 -6.96
N ARG A 87 -7.90 25.20 -8.12
CA ARG A 87 -8.32 25.74 -9.43
C ARG A 87 -9.82 25.60 -9.67
N GLU A 88 -10.44 24.54 -9.16
CA GLU A 88 -11.89 24.34 -9.31
C GLU A 88 -12.71 25.35 -8.50
N ALA A 89 -12.13 25.96 -7.45
CA ALA A 89 -12.77 27.06 -6.73
C ALA A 89 -12.99 28.32 -7.59
N GLU A 90 -12.30 28.45 -8.72
CA GLU A 90 -12.40 29.61 -9.61
C GLU A 90 -13.35 29.38 -10.80
N ARG A 91 -13.95 28.19 -10.94
CA ARG A 91 -14.78 27.79 -12.09
C ARG A 91 -16.28 28.18 -12.02
N GLY A 92 -16.70 28.90 -10.98
CA GLY A 92 -18.05 29.45 -10.82
C GLY A 92 -18.87 28.84 -9.69
N GLU A 93 -20.09 29.36 -9.49
CA GLU A 93 -20.93 29.02 -8.31
C GLU A 93 -21.30 27.54 -8.18
N ALA A 94 -21.47 26.82 -9.30
CA ALA A 94 -21.81 25.40 -9.29
C ALA A 94 -20.71 24.52 -8.65
N ARG A 95 -19.48 25.03 -8.51
CA ARG A 95 -18.37 24.39 -7.79
C ARG A 95 -18.36 24.71 -6.30
N ALA A 96 -19.36 25.41 -5.77
CA ALA A 96 -19.42 25.82 -4.37
C ALA A 96 -18.08 26.42 -3.89
N PRO A 97 -17.64 27.55 -4.48
CA PRO A 97 -16.28 28.08 -4.34
C PRO A 97 -15.87 28.29 -2.88
N GLU A 98 -16.78 28.74 -2.01
CA GLU A 98 -16.51 28.89 -0.59
C GLU A 98 -16.17 27.56 0.10
N ARG A 99 -16.93 26.51 -0.19
CA ARG A 99 -16.72 25.18 0.39
C ARG A 99 -15.45 24.52 -0.15
N THR A 100 -15.19 24.67 -1.43
CA THR A 100 -13.94 24.22 -2.07
C THR A 100 -12.72 24.93 -1.43
N ARG A 101 -12.78 26.25 -1.24
CA ARG A 101 -11.72 27.02 -0.57
C ARG A 101 -11.55 26.61 0.90
N ALA A 102 -12.64 26.34 1.62
CA ALA A 102 -12.58 25.89 3.00
C ALA A 102 -11.84 24.54 3.14
N VAL A 103 -12.09 23.59 2.24
CA VAL A 103 -11.39 22.30 2.20
C VAL A 103 -9.90 22.49 1.91
N VAL A 104 -9.56 23.32 0.91
CA VAL A 104 -8.16 23.63 0.58
C VAL A 104 -7.46 24.33 1.75
N ALA A 105 -8.13 25.28 2.41
CA ALA A 105 -7.60 25.99 3.56
C ALA A 105 -7.38 25.04 4.76
N HIS A 106 -8.30 24.09 4.98
CA HIS A 106 -8.15 23.07 6.01
C HIS A 106 -6.86 22.26 5.79
N TRP A 107 -6.59 21.83 4.56
CA TRP A 107 -5.35 21.11 4.25
C TRP A 107 -4.10 21.98 4.35
N ALA A 108 -4.19 23.27 4.03
CA ALA A 108 -3.08 24.21 4.09
C ALA A 108 -2.55 24.46 5.51
N LEU A 109 -3.33 24.15 6.54
CA LEU A 109 -2.89 24.22 7.94
C LEU A 109 -1.79 23.21 8.28
N GLU A 110 -1.61 22.18 7.44
CA GLU A 110 -0.64 21.11 7.66
C GLU A 110 0.29 20.95 6.45
N GLU A 111 1.61 20.92 6.70
CA GLU A 111 2.61 20.66 5.68
C GLU A 111 2.51 19.20 5.20
N PRO A 112 2.46 18.93 3.87
CA PRO A 112 2.45 17.58 3.34
C PRO A 112 3.66 16.77 3.82
N LEU A 113 3.44 15.56 4.31
CA LEU A 113 4.54 14.67 4.69
C LEU A 113 5.29 14.19 3.44
N PRO A 114 6.63 14.18 3.45
CA PRO A 114 7.40 13.60 2.35
C PRO A 114 7.09 12.11 2.24
N PHE A 115 6.74 11.67 1.04
CA PHE A 115 6.49 10.26 0.75
C PHE A 115 7.81 9.49 0.89
N LEU A 116 7.90 8.55 1.84
CA LEU A 116 9.14 7.80 2.07
C LEU A 116 9.11 6.51 1.25
N LEU A 117 9.84 6.49 0.13
CA LEU A 117 10.22 5.24 -0.51
C LEU A 117 11.14 4.51 0.46
N GLY A 118 10.63 3.45 1.10
CA GLY A 118 11.47 2.58 1.90
C GLY A 118 12.64 2.11 1.04
N ALA A 119 13.87 2.45 1.43
CA ALA A 119 15.09 1.93 0.82
C ALA A 119 15.17 0.42 1.08
N ALA A 120 14.37 -0.36 0.35
CA ALA A 120 14.44 -1.79 0.30
C ALA A 120 15.08 -2.15 -1.04
N ASN A 121 16.31 -2.65 -0.96
CA ASN A 121 16.97 -3.44 -2.00
C ASN A 121 16.11 -4.66 -2.35
N THR A 122 14.98 -4.42 -3.01
CA THR A 122 14.07 -5.46 -3.46
C THR A 122 14.73 -6.02 -4.72
N ARG A 123 15.55 -7.06 -4.55
CA ARG A 123 16.08 -7.84 -5.68
C ARG A 123 14.87 -8.36 -6.46
N PHE A 124 14.65 -7.80 -7.64
CA PHE A 124 13.78 -8.40 -8.63
C PHE A 124 14.35 -9.78 -8.96
N VAL A 125 13.71 -10.83 -8.46
CA VAL A 125 13.97 -12.18 -8.96
C VAL A 125 13.30 -12.23 -10.32
N THR A 126 14.10 -12.03 -11.36
CA THR A 126 13.72 -12.41 -12.72
C THR A 126 13.48 -13.91 -12.70
N VAL A 127 12.22 -14.32 -12.63
CA VAL A 127 11.85 -15.73 -12.82
C VAL A 127 12.06 -15.99 -14.32
N HIS A 128 13.24 -16.48 -14.68
CA HIS A 128 13.43 -17.15 -15.96
C HIS A 128 12.49 -18.34 -15.97
N HIS A 129 11.43 -18.25 -16.77
CA HIS A 129 10.57 -19.37 -17.10
C HIS A 129 11.46 -20.45 -17.75
N PRO A 130 11.66 -21.63 -17.15
CA PRO A 130 12.22 -22.73 -17.90
C PRO A 130 11.17 -23.17 -18.95
N PRO A 131 11.58 -23.47 -20.19
CA PRO A 131 10.66 -23.98 -21.19
C PRO A 131 10.09 -25.33 -20.74
N PRO A 132 8.83 -25.65 -21.09
CA PRO A 132 8.18 -26.87 -20.65
C PRO A 132 8.92 -28.10 -21.20
N ALA A 133 9.23 -29.03 -20.29
CA ALA A 133 9.93 -30.28 -20.58
C ALA A 133 8.99 -31.29 -21.26
N SER A 134 9.29 -31.63 -22.50
CA SER A 134 8.88 -32.90 -23.10
C SER A 134 9.80 -34.01 -22.57
N SER A 135 9.24 -34.98 -21.84
CA SER A 135 9.88 -36.28 -21.59
C SER A 135 9.57 -37.25 -22.75
N PRO A 136 10.13 -38.47 -22.85
CA PRO A 136 11.15 -39.15 -22.02
C PRO A 136 12.29 -39.82 -22.82
N ASN A 137 13.48 -40.04 -22.22
CA ASN A 137 14.15 -41.37 -22.27
C ASN A 137 15.47 -41.47 -21.48
N ALA A 138 15.62 -42.66 -20.89
CA ALA A 138 16.85 -43.44 -20.69
C ALA A 138 17.92 -43.03 -19.64
N SER A 139 17.95 -43.84 -18.58
CA SER A 139 19.13 -44.59 -18.09
C SER A 139 20.27 -43.86 -17.37
N SER A 140 20.30 -43.96 -16.04
CA SER A 140 21.28 -44.74 -15.24
C SER A 140 21.47 -44.17 -13.82
N PRO A 141 21.61 -45.02 -12.78
CA PRO A 141 21.68 -44.58 -11.39
C PRO A 141 23.12 -44.25 -10.98
N ARG A 142 23.33 -43.15 -10.24
CA ARG A 142 24.61 -42.85 -9.61
C ARG A 142 24.41 -42.56 -8.13
N GLU A 143 24.84 -43.51 -7.32
CA GLU A 143 24.92 -43.42 -5.86
C GLU A 143 25.80 -42.24 -5.43
N ARG A 144 25.38 -41.51 -4.39
CA ARG A 144 26.30 -40.74 -3.52
C ARG A 144 25.71 -40.51 -2.12
N ALA A 145 26.46 -41.07 -1.17
CA ALA A 145 26.55 -40.99 0.29
C ALA A 145 25.72 -39.94 1.09
N PRO A 146 25.34 -40.28 2.35
CA PRO A 146 24.55 -39.43 3.24
C PRO A 146 25.37 -38.27 3.82
N ARG A 147 24.81 -37.05 3.77
CA ARG A 147 25.39 -35.85 4.39
C ARG A 147 24.86 -35.70 5.81
N ALA A 148 25.78 -35.69 6.78
CA ALA A 148 25.53 -35.57 8.20
C ALA A 148 24.62 -34.40 8.57
N GLU A 149 23.62 -34.68 9.42
CA GLU A 149 22.76 -33.71 10.08
C GLU A 149 23.57 -32.86 11.06
N ARG A 150 23.65 -31.55 10.81
CA ARG A 150 24.16 -30.58 11.77
C ARG A 150 22.97 -30.12 12.60
N ALA A 151 22.91 -30.57 13.86
CA ALA A 151 21.91 -30.14 14.83
C ALA A 151 21.95 -28.60 14.97
N ALA A 152 20.86 -27.94 14.55
CA ALA A 152 20.66 -26.51 14.76
C ALA A 152 20.24 -26.29 16.23
N ALA A 153 21.08 -25.61 17.00
CA ALA A 153 20.75 -25.21 18.36
C ALA A 153 19.54 -24.26 18.34
N ALA A 154 18.49 -24.61 19.08
CA ALA A 154 17.30 -23.79 19.22
C ALA A 154 17.62 -22.46 19.95
N PRO A 155 17.21 -21.29 19.43
CA PRO A 155 17.41 -20.02 20.12
C PRO A 155 16.51 -19.94 21.37
N LYS A 156 17.11 -19.64 22.52
CA LYS A 156 16.38 -19.39 23.78
C LYS A 156 15.44 -18.18 23.62
N PRO A 157 14.17 -18.27 24.08
CA PRO A 157 13.25 -17.14 24.03
C PRO A 157 13.67 -16.07 25.05
N LYS A 158 13.92 -14.84 24.58
CA LYS A 158 13.96 -13.66 25.45
C LYS A 158 12.54 -13.37 25.92
N ALA A 159 12.36 -13.16 27.21
CA ALA A 159 11.10 -12.68 27.77
C ALA A 159 10.77 -11.31 27.16
N ALA A 160 9.59 -11.18 26.55
CA ALA A 160 9.11 -9.93 25.99
C ALA A 160 8.84 -8.93 27.13
N THR A 161 9.31 -7.69 26.99
CA THR A 161 8.98 -6.62 27.93
C THR A 161 7.51 -6.20 27.77
N THR A 162 6.95 -5.50 28.77
CA THR A 162 5.57 -4.97 28.67
C THR A 162 5.39 -4.06 27.45
N ASP A 163 6.41 -3.27 27.11
CA ASP A 163 6.45 -2.43 25.90
C ASP A 163 6.40 -3.24 24.59
N ASP A 164 7.08 -4.39 24.55
CA ASP A 164 7.01 -5.31 23.41
C ASP A 164 5.62 -5.93 23.24
N SER A 165 4.89 -6.15 24.35
CA SER A 165 3.53 -6.70 24.31
C SER A 165 2.50 -5.70 23.79
N GLU A 166 2.61 -4.43 24.21
CA GLU A 166 1.76 -3.34 23.74
C GLU A 166 2.01 -3.06 22.25
N ARG A 167 3.28 -2.95 21.86
CA ARG A 167 3.69 -2.82 20.45
C ARG A 167 3.13 -3.95 19.59
N ARG A 168 3.23 -5.19 20.06
CA ARG A 168 2.73 -6.36 19.33
C ARG A 168 1.21 -6.36 19.19
N GLN A 169 0.50 -5.99 20.25
CA GLN A 169 -0.96 -5.89 20.22
C GLN A 169 -1.40 -4.79 19.24
N TRP A 170 -0.75 -3.64 19.27
CA TRP A 170 -1.03 -2.55 18.32
C TRP A 170 -0.80 -2.98 16.86
N ILE A 171 0.30 -3.66 16.56
CA ILE A 171 0.56 -4.20 15.21
C ILE A 171 -0.54 -5.19 14.81
N THR A 172 -1.00 -6.01 15.75
CA THR A 172 -2.06 -7.01 15.53
C THR A 172 -3.36 -6.34 15.11
N ASP A 173 -3.78 -5.31 15.84
CA ASP A 173 -5.01 -4.57 15.56
C ASP A 173 -4.92 -3.83 14.22
N MET A 174 -3.79 -3.19 13.93
CA MET A 174 -3.55 -2.52 12.64
C MET A 174 -3.53 -3.48 11.45
N VAL A 175 -2.91 -4.65 11.60
CA VAL A 175 -2.92 -5.66 10.54
C VAL A 175 -4.34 -6.14 10.27
N LEU A 176 -5.11 -6.43 11.32
CA LEU A 176 -6.48 -6.92 11.20
C LEU A 176 -7.44 -5.89 10.59
N GLU A 177 -7.33 -4.62 10.99
CA GLU A 177 -8.07 -3.51 10.38
C GLU A 177 -7.80 -3.46 8.87
N ARG A 178 -6.52 -3.40 8.50
CA ARG A 178 -6.12 -3.28 7.09
C ARG A 178 -6.52 -4.49 6.24
N VAL A 179 -6.41 -5.71 6.77
CA VAL A 179 -6.81 -6.90 6.00
C VAL A 179 -8.33 -7.12 5.98
N ALA A 180 -9.08 -6.50 6.90
CA ALA A 180 -10.54 -6.51 6.87
C ALA A 180 -11.10 -5.54 5.82
N GLU A 181 -10.43 -4.41 5.64
CA GLU A 181 -10.75 -3.38 4.63
C GLU A 181 -10.16 -3.70 3.25
N ALA A 182 -9.25 -4.67 3.17
CA ALA A 182 -8.65 -5.12 1.93
C ALA A 182 -9.70 -5.65 0.92
N PRO A 183 -9.45 -5.52 -0.40
CA PRO A 183 -10.21 -6.22 -1.43
C PRO A 183 -10.15 -7.74 -1.21
N GLU A 184 -11.07 -8.51 -1.81
CA GLU A 184 -11.08 -9.99 -1.70
C GLU A 184 -9.74 -10.63 -2.08
N ALA A 185 -9.00 -10.02 -3.02
CA ALA A 185 -7.66 -10.45 -3.42
C ALA A 185 -6.55 -10.21 -2.36
N GLY A 186 -6.87 -9.59 -1.22
CA GLY A 186 -5.94 -9.25 -0.14
C GLY A 186 -4.99 -8.09 -0.45
N LEU A 187 -4.24 -7.66 0.55
CA LEU A 187 -3.16 -6.69 0.43
C LEU A 187 -1.84 -7.38 0.12
N SER A 188 -1.02 -6.80 -0.75
CA SER A 188 0.36 -7.27 -0.90
C SER A 188 1.16 -6.96 0.36
N GLU A 189 2.10 -7.84 0.70
CA GLU A 189 2.97 -7.68 1.86
C GLU A 189 3.73 -6.35 1.87
N PRO A 190 4.30 -5.85 0.75
CA PRO A 190 4.95 -4.54 0.76
C PRO A 190 3.99 -3.39 1.12
N VAL A 191 2.76 -3.43 0.64
CA VAL A 191 1.74 -2.40 0.92
C VAL A 191 1.27 -2.48 2.38
N LEU A 192 1.10 -3.69 2.90
CA LEU A 192 0.72 -3.89 4.30
C LEU A 192 1.85 -3.42 5.24
N LEU A 193 3.09 -3.79 4.95
CA LEU A 193 4.27 -3.36 5.71
C LEU A 193 4.45 -1.85 5.68
N ALA A 194 4.34 -1.23 4.50
CA ALA A 194 4.43 0.22 4.35
C ALA A 194 3.33 0.93 5.15
N GLY A 195 2.07 0.48 5.03
CA GLY A 195 0.95 1.07 5.75
C GLY A 195 1.06 0.96 7.28
N VAL A 196 1.47 -0.21 7.79
CA VAL A 196 1.69 -0.40 9.24
C VAL A 196 2.85 0.47 9.73
N LYS A 197 3.96 0.52 9.01
CA LYS A 197 5.13 1.32 9.39
C LYS A 197 4.84 2.82 9.33
N HIS A 198 4.06 3.28 8.36
CA HIS A 198 3.64 4.68 8.26
C HIS A 198 2.85 5.11 9.50
N ARG A 199 1.86 4.32 9.92
CA ARG A 199 1.07 4.61 11.13
C ARG A 199 1.85 4.46 12.43
N ALA A 200 2.90 3.63 12.43
CA ALA A 200 3.71 3.39 13.61
C ALA A 200 4.79 4.47 13.85
N LYS A 201 5.00 5.41 12.93
CA LYS A 201 6.18 6.29 12.93
C LYS A 201 6.38 7.06 14.25
N ASP A 202 5.29 7.57 14.84
CA ASP A 202 5.35 8.38 16.05
C ASP A 202 5.23 7.55 17.34
N LEU A 203 4.60 6.37 17.26
CA LEU A 203 4.35 5.49 18.41
C LEU A 203 5.50 4.49 18.62
N PHE A 204 6.04 3.95 17.53
CA PHE A 204 7.08 2.91 17.50
C PHE A 204 8.11 3.21 16.40
N PRO A 205 8.97 4.25 16.56
CA PRO A 205 9.93 4.67 15.54
C PRO A 205 10.96 3.60 15.19
N THR A 206 11.18 2.64 16.09
CA THR A 206 12.10 1.50 15.90
C THR A 206 11.43 0.27 15.29
N LEU A 207 10.16 0.36 14.87
CA LEU A 207 9.43 -0.75 14.24
C LEU A 207 10.15 -1.23 12.98
N VAL A 208 10.51 -2.51 12.96
CA VAL A 208 11.11 -3.14 11.78
C VAL A 208 10.12 -4.03 11.04
N PRO A 209 10.29 -4.25 9.73
CA PRO A 209 9.41 -5.14 8.96
C PRO A 209 9.27 -6.55 9.57
N ALA A 210 10.32 -7.05 10.22
CA ALA A 210 10.32 -8.36 10.87
C ALA A 210 9.27 -8.50 11.98
N ASP A 211 8.94 -7.42 12.68
CA ASP A 211 7.92 -7.41 13.75
C ASP A 211 6.53 -7.68 13.16
N VAL A 212 6.20 -6.96 12.08
CA VAL A 212 4.93 -7.10 11.36
C VAL A 212 4.82 -8.49 10.72
N LEU A 213 5.90 -8.98 10.11
CA LEU A 213 5.94 -10.34 9.56
C LEU A 213 5.79 -11.43 10.63
N SER A 214 6.22 -11.17 11.87
CA SER A 214 6.00 -12.08 13.00
C SER A 214 4.50 -12.17 13.34
N VAL A 215 3.85 -11.01 13.48
CA VAL A 215 2.40 -10.93 13.75
C VAL A 215 1.57 -11.57 12.63
N LEU A 216 1.93 -11.36 11.37
CA LEU A 216 1.25 -11.97 10.22
C LEU A 216 1.32 -13.50 10.25
N ARG A 217 2.47 -14.06 10.63
CA ARG A 217 2.63 -15.51 10.78
C ARG A 217 1.75 -16.06 11.91
N GLU A 218 1.67 -15.35 13.03
CA GLU A 218 0.83 -15.74 14.17
C GLU A 218 -0.66 -15.69 13.83
N LEU A 219 -1.11 -14.60 13.20
CA LEU A 219 -2.51 -14.47 12.79
C LEU A 219 -2.91 -15.50 11.74
N LYS A 220 -1.98 -15.91 10.87
CA LYS A 220 -2.19 -17.01 9.91
C LYS A 220 -2.27 -18.36 10.62
N ALA A 221 -1.37 -18.64 11.56
CA ALA A 221 -1.39 -19.86 12.35
C ALA A 221 -2.67 -19.96 13.20
N ALA A 222 -3.16 -18.83 13.72
CA ALA A 222 -4.41 -18.73 14.47
C ALA A 222 -5.66 -18.78 13.58
N GLY A 223 -5.52 -18.89 12.25
CA GLY A 223 -6.67 -18.92 11.35
C GLY A 223 -7.52 -17.65 11.42
N ARG A 224 -6.90 -16.47 11.61
CA ARG A 224 -7.58 -15.16 11.55
C ARG A 224 -7.39 -14.47 10.22
N ILE A 225 -6.27 -14.71 9.57
CA ILE A 225 -5.94 -14.21 8.22
C ILE A 225 -5.43 -15.33 7.34
N ARG A 226 -5.53 -15.18 6.02
CA ARG A 226 -4.88 -16.04 5.04
C ARG A 226 -3.72 -15.32 4.38
N GLY A 227 -2.66 -16.07 4.08
CA GLY A 227 -1.48 -15.58 3.38
C GLY A 227 -1.14 -16.47 2.20
N SER A 228 -1.16 -15.94 0.97
CA SER A 228 -0.82 -16.66 -0.28
C SER A 228 -0.04 -15.76 -1.24
N ALA A 229 1.05 -16.26 -1.82
CA ALA A 229 1.91 -15.55 -2.78
C ALA A 229 2.29 -14.11 -2.35
N GLY A 230 2.65 -13.92 -1.06
CA GLY A 230 3.01 -12.61 -0.52
C GLY A 230 1.83 -11.65 -0.37
N ARG A 231 0.58 -12.15 -0.32
CA ARG A 231 -0.63 -11.38 -0.07
C ARG A 231 -1.34 -11.86 1.19
N TRP A 232 -1.99 -10.94 1.87
CA TRP A 232 -2.62 -11.15 3.17
C TRP A 232 -4.06 -10.64 3.14
N ALA A 233 -5.00 -11.44 3.64
CA ALA A 233 -6.41 -11.09 3.66
C ALA A 233 -7.15 -11.67 4.87
N SER A 234 -8.28 -11.05 5.20
CA SER A 234 -9.23 -11.61 6.17
C SER A 234 -9.84 -12.92 5.65
N ILE A 235 -9.98 -13.91 6.55
CA ILE A 235 -10.65 -15.18 6.21
C ILE A 235 -12.13 -15.00 5.88
N ARG A 236 -12.76 -13.93 6.37
CA ARG A 236 -14.20 -13.69 6.13
C ARG A 236 -14.50 -13.19 4.71
N ARG A 237 -13.49 -12.74 3.96
CA ARG A 237 -13.65 -12.08 2.64
C ARG A 237 -12.87 -12.78 1.51
N TRP A 238 -12.42 -14.02 1.73
CA TRP A 238 -11.58 -14.76 0.78
C TRP A 238 -12.27 -16.03 0.29
#